data_AF-A0A937YE87-F1
#
_entry.id   AF-A0A937YE87-F1
#
_cell.length_a   1.000
_cell.length_b   1.000
_cell.length_c   1.000
_cell.angle_alpha   90.00
_cell.angle_beta   90.00
_cell.angle_gamma   90.00
#
_symmetry.space_group_name_H-M   'P 1'
#
loop_
_entity.id
_entity.type
_entity.pdbx_description
1 polymer ?
#
loop_
_entity_poly.entity_id
_entity_poly.type
_entity_poly.pdbx_seq_one_letter_code
_entity_poly.pdbx_strand_id
1 'polypeptide(L)'
;MRRALIATIAAIASTVAVAAPAMAWDVIGVTRVDGRTDRDVIDVDHYGRFHRLAICADRAPVRLDGIEITFRNGRQQRVDLGTVLEPGSCTRAIDLRGRSRRIDSIELAFGRLGHHRRDRDHDHWYDRDAHAWPSNWNNWYDDRRSERRHHRRAIVKIIAE
;
A
#
# COMPACT_ATOMS: atom_id res chain seq x y z
N MET A 1 -16.75 -52.63 -53.59
CA MET A 1 -17.15 -51.97 -52.31
C MET A 1 -16.17 -52.38 -51.21
N ARG A 2 -15.95 -51.51 -50.21
CA ARG A 2 -15.15 -51.67 -48.96
C ARG A 2 -13.74 -51.03 -49.07
N ARG A 3 -13.64 -49.71 -48.91
CA ARG A 3 -13.50 -48.88 -47.67
C ARG A 3 -12.05 -48.83 -47.18
N ALA A 4 -11.34 -47.76 -47.59
CA ALA A 4 -10.07 -47.33 -47.02
C ALA A 4 -10.33 -46.61 -45.68
N LEU A 5 -9.51 -46.92 -44.67
CA LEU A 5 -9.49 -46.23 -43.38
C LEU A 5 -8.31 -45.25 -43.38
N ILE A 6 -8.60 -43.95 -43.28
CA ILE A 6 -7.61 -42.90 -43.04
C ILE A 6 -7.60 -42.64 -41.54
N ALA A 7 -6.48 -42.91 -40.88
CA ALA A 7 -6.26 -42.60 -39.47
C ALA A 7 -5.70 -41.17 -39.36
N THR A 8 -6.50 -40.26 -38.81
CA THR A 8 -6.09 -38.88 -38.54
C THR A 8 -5.53 -38.79 -37.11
N ILE A 9 -4.23 -38.52 -36.97
CA ILE A 9 -3.61 -38.22 -35.68
C ILE A 9 -3.73 -36.71 -35.46
N ALA A 10 -4.55 -36.31 -34.49
CA ALA A 10 -4.65 -34.92 -34.04
C ALA A 10 -3.54 -34.64 -33.01
N ALA A 11 -2.58 -33.78 -33.38
CA ALA A 11 -1.55 -33.30 -32.46
C ALA A 11 -2.10 -32.16 -31.59
N ILE A 12 -2.12 -32.36 -30.28
CA ILE A 12 -2.51 -31.34 -29.31
C ILE A 12 -1.25 -30.51 -29.00
N ALA A 13 -1.19 -29.28 -29.49
CA ALA A 13 -0.17 -28.31 -29.11
C ALA A 13 -0.59 -27.63 -27.80
N SER A 14 0.06 -27.97 -26.68
CA SER A 14 -0.14 -27.29 -25.41
C SER A 14 0.63 -25.97 -25.37
N THR A 15 -0.08 -24.85 -25.35
CA THR A 15 0.51 -23.54 -25.05
C THR A 15 0.68 -23.39 -23.53
N VAL A 16 1.93 -23.24 -23.08
CA VAL A 16 2.21 -22.86 -21.69
C VAL A 16 2.01 -21.35 -21.57
N ALA A 17 0.95 -20.93 -20.89
CA ALA A 17 0.79 -19.54 -20.50
C ALA A 17 1.79 -19.23 -19.39
N VAL A 18 2.81 -18.42 -19.70
CA VAL A 18 3.73 -17.89 -18.69
C VAL A 18 2.98 -16.77 -17.97
N ALA A 19 2.53 -17.01 -16.75
CA ALA A 19 2.01 -15.96 -15.89
C ALA A 19 3.15 -14.99 -15.58
N ALA A 20 3.06 -13.74 -16.05
CA ALA A 20 3.96 -12.69 -15.59
C ALA A 20 3.80 -12.54 -14.07
N PRO A 21 4.89 -12.33 -13.30
CA PRO A 21 4.76 -12.05 -11.87
C PRO A 21 3.88 -10.80 -11.74
N ALA A 22 2.77 -10.91 -11.02
CA ALA A 22 2.05 -9.74 -10.55
C ALA A 22 3.07 -8.91 -9.74
N MET A 23 3.29 -7.66 -10.13
CA MET A 23 4.16 -6.75 -9.37
C MET A 23 3.59 -6.68 -7.94
N ALA A 24 4.30 -7.30 -7.02
CA ALA A 24 3.91 -7.33 -5.62
C ALA A 24 4.30 -5.98 -5.03
N TRP A 25 3.35 -5.34 -4.36
CA TRP A 25 3.62 -4.12 -3.62
C TRP A 25 4.50 -4.43 -2.41
N ASP A 26 5.67 -3.82 -2.35
CA ASP A 26 6.61 -3.91 -1.24
C ASP A 26 6.33 -2.82 -0.20
N VAL A 27 6.40 -3.16 1.09
CA VAL A 27 6.33 -2.15 2.16
C VAL A 27 7.69 -1.49 2.29
N ILE A 28 7.74 -0.17 2.07
CA ILE A 28 8.98 0.60 2.04
C ILE A 28 9.13 1.59 3.20
N GLY A 29 8.08 1.75 4.00
CA GLY A 29 8.08 2.65 5.14
C GLY A 29 6.85 2.47 6.02
N VAL A 30 7.02 2.67 7.33
CA VAL A 30 5.93 2.60 8.32
C VAL A 30 6.17 3.67 9.38
N THR A 31 5.13 4.43 9.72
CA THR A 31 5.18 5.38 10.83
C THR A 31 3.90 5.34 11.67
N ARG A 32 4.01 5.79 12.92
CA ARG A 32 2.87 5.97 13.83
C ARG A 32 2.50 7.44 13.86
N VAL A 33 1.26 7.75 13.47
CA VAL A 33 0.72 9.10 13.49
C VAL A 33 -0.06 9.29 14.79
N ASP A 34 0.44 10.17 15.66
CA ASP A 34 -0.19 10.51 16.94
C ASP A 34 -1.08 11.76 16.87
N GLY A 35 -1.15 12.40 15.71
CA GLY A 35 -1.96 13.59 15.44
C GLY A 35 -1.44 14.87 16.11
N ARG A 36 -0.21 14.88 16.64
CA ARG A 36 0.39 16.06 17.28
C ARG A 36 1.21 16.92 16.34
N THR A 37 1.79 16.31 15.31
CA THR A 37 2.63 16.98 14.31
C THR A 37 1.94 16.94 12.95
N ASP A 38 1.97 18.07 12.25
CA ASP A 38 1.38 18.21 10.92
C ASP A 38 2.27 17.59 9.82
N ARG A 39 3.49 17.18 10.15
CA ARG A 39 4.46 16.59 9.23
C ARG A 39 5.20 15.43 9.87
N ASP A 40 5.51 14.42 9.06
CA ASP A 40 6.39 13.32 9.44
C ASP A 40 7.28 12.93 8.26
N VAL A 41 8.51 12.50 8.54
CA VAL A 41 9.48 12.10 7.51
C VAL A 41 9.82 10.64 7.72
N ILE A 42 9.62 9.85 6.66
CA ILE A 42 9.97 8.44 6.65
C ILE A 42 11.17 8.24 5.74
N ASP A 43 12.29 7.84 6.33
CA ASP A 43 13.45 7.38 5.58
C ASP A 43 13.18 5.99 4.99
N VAL A 44 13.43 5.86 3.69
CA VAL A 44 13.21 4.61 2.96
C VAL A 44 14.51 3.81 2.94
N ASP A 45 14.62 2.85 3.85
CA ASP A 45 15.70 1.87 3.87
C ASP A 45 15.38 0.68 2.94
N HIS A 46 15.20 0.98 1.65
CA HIS A 46 14.96 -0.02 0.62
C HIS A 46 15.87 0.20 -0.59
N TYR A 47 16.47 -0.88 -1.10
CA TYR A 47 17.43 -0.83 -2.21
C TYR A 47 16.76 -0.86 -3.60
N GLY A 48 15.49 -1.27 -3.64
CA GLY A 48 14.68 -1.40 -4.85
C GLY A 48 14.42 -0.11 -5.63
N ARG A 49 13.96 -0.30 -6.86
CA ARG A 49 13.54 0.77 -7.77
C ARG A 49 12.06 0.62 -8.02
N PHE A 50 11.33 1.71 -7.85
CA PHE A 50 9.88 1.71 -7.93
C PHE A 50 9.40 2.59 -9.08
N HIS A 51 8.26 2.22 -9.61
CA HIS A 51 7.45 2.93 -10.59
C HIS A 51 6.31 3.69 -9.92
N ARG A 52 5.71 3.10 -8.88
CA ARG A 52 4.53 3.64 -8.21
C ARG A 52 4.63 3.46 -6.71
N LEU A 53 3.92 4.30 -5.96
CA LEU A 53 3.71 4.13 -4.52
C LEU A 53 2.27 4.40 -4.12
N ALA A 54 1.86 3.93 -2.96
CA ALA A 54 0.62 4.30 -2.30
C ALA A 54 0.83 4.46 -0.80
N ILE A 55 0.01 5.31 -0.18
CA ILE A 55 0.00 5.56 1.27
C ILE A 55 -1.25 4.91 1.85
N CYS A 56 -1.08 4.05 2.85
CA CYS A 56 -2.17 3.31 3.47
C CYS A 56 -2.30 3.70 4.94
N ALA A 57 -3.53 3.90 5.40
CA ALA A 57 -3.86 4.14 6.79
C ALA A 57 -4.36 2.87 7.46
N ASP A 58 -3.96 2.67 8.70
CA ASP A 58 -4.30 1.50 9.50
C ASP A 58 -4.72 1.96 10.90
N ARG A 59 -5.61 1.18 11.52
CA ARG A 59 -6.21 1.35 12.85
C ARG A 59 -7.07 2.59 13.12
N ALA A 60 -6.75 3.73 12.52
CA ALA A 60 -7.48 4.99 12.71
C ALA A 60 -7.42 5.85 11.44
N PRO A 61 -8.45 6.68 11.19
CA PRO A 61 -8.47 7.56 10.04
C PRO A 61 -7.37 8.61 10.12
N VAL A 62 -6.86 9.05 8.97
CA VAL A 62 -5.90 10.16 8.85
C VAL A 62 -6.30 11.10 7.73
N ARG A 63 -6.16 12.41 7.98
CA ARG A 63 -6.25 13.41 6.91
C ARG A 63 -4.85 13.59 6.32
N LEU A 64 -4.65 13.11 5.10
CA LEU A 64 -3.41 13.25 4.36
C LEU A 64 -3.56 14.38 3.34
N ASP A 65 -2.91 15.51 3.59
CA ASP A 65 -3.01 16.69 2.73
C ASP A 65 -2.08 16.58 1.53
N GLY A 66 -0.90 15.99 1.69
CA GLY A 66 0.02 15.74 0.58
C GLY A 66 1.27 14.99 1.00
N ILE A 67 2.09 14.69 0.01
CA ILE A 67 3.40 14.05 0.19
C ILE A 67 4.48 14.75 -0.63
N GLU A 68 5.71 14.65 -0.14
CA GLU A 68 6.91 15.05 -0.88
C GLU A 68 7.92 13.92 -0.88
N ILE A 69 8.24 13.43 -2.07
CA ILE A 69 9.11 12.28 -2.29
C ILE A 69 10.49 12.80 -2.66
N THR A 70 11.50 12.49 -1.86
CA THR A 70 12.90 12.72 -2.20
C THR A 70 13.50 11.45 -2.77
N PHE A 71 14.03 11.53 -3.98
CA PHE A 71 14.72 10.41 -4.62
C PHE A 71 16.21 10.39 -4.22
N ARG A 72 16.85 9.22 -4.30
CA ARG A 72 18.30 9.06 -3.99
C ARG A 72 19.25 9.92 -4.84
N ASN A 73 18.76 10.49 -5.94
CA ASN A 73 19.53 11.42 -6.77
C ASN A 73 19.26 12.90 -6.44
N GLY A 74 18.62 13.20 -5.30
CA GLY A 74 18.31 14.54 -4.81
C GLY A 74 17.13 15.23 -5.50
N ARG A 75 16.50 14.61 -6.49
CA ARG A 75 15.29 15.17 -7.12
C ARG A 75 14.07 14.95 -6.24
N GLN A 76 13.14 15.89 -6.28
CA GLN A 76 11.92 15.84 -5.50
C GLN A 76 10.67 15.75 -6.39
N GLN A 77 9.61 15.16 -5.83
CA GLN A 77 8.28 15.14 -6.40
C GLN A 77 7.24 15.38 -5.31
N ARG A 78 6.48 16.45 -5.46
CA ARG A 78 5.34 16.77 -4.59
C ARG A 78 4.04 16.27 -5.21
N VAL A 79 3.15 15.76 -4.36
CA VAL A 79 1.80 15.33 -4.73
C VAL A 79 0.82 15.82 -3.67
N ASP A 80 -0.06 16.72 -4.08
CA ASP A 80 -1.18 17.16 -3.24
C ASP A 80 -2.32 16.13 -3.33
N LEU A 81 -2.82 15.72 -2.17
CA LEU A 81 -3.84 14.67 -2.07
C LEU A 81 -5.14 15.19 -1.47
N GLY A 82 -5.05 15.88 -0.31
CA GLY A 82 -6.21 16.47 0.38
C GLY A 82 -7.29 15.44 0.77
N THR A 83 -6.90 14.20 1.05
CA THR A 83 -7.85 13.09 1.26
C THR A 83 -7.89 12.66 2.73
N VAL A 84 -9.05 12.16 3.16
CA VAL A 84 -9.14 11.37 4.40
C VAL A 84 -8.97 9.91 4.01
N LEU A 85 -8.04 9.23 4.65
CA LEU A 85 -7.88 7.79 4.55
C LEU A 85 -8.56 7.18 5.78
N GLU A 86 -9.58 6.37 5.55
CA GLU A 86 -10.19 5.53 6.57
C GLU A 86 -9.25 4.36 6.95
N PRO A 87 -9.42 3.73 8.13
CA PRO A 87 -8.66 2.54 8.50
C PRO A 87 -8.78 1.45 7.43
N GLY A 88 -7.65 0.89 7.00
CA GLY A 88 -7.60 -0.14 5.95
C GLY A 88 -7.66 0.40 4.52
N SER A 89 -7.78 1.72 4.34
CA SER A 89 -7.78 2.33 3.01
C SER A 89 -6.40 2.86 2.60
N CYS A 90 -6.19 2.94 1.29
CA CYS A 90 -4.98 3.51 0.70
C CYS A 90 -5.34 4.64 -0.27
N THR A 91 -4.38 5.52 -0.53
CA THR A 91 -4.44 6.43 -1.66
C THR A 91 -4.52 5.63 -2.97
N ARG A 92 -4.96 6.29 -4.04
CA ARG A 92 -4.65 5.81 -5.39
C ARG A 92 -3.14 5.61 -5.56
N ALA A 93 -2.74 4.76 -6.50
CA ALA A 93 -1.36 4.65 -6.92
C ALA A 93 -0.85 6.01 -7.44
N ILE A 94 0.36 6.36 -7.01
CA ILE A 94 1.06 7.59 -7.33
C ILE A 94 2.26 7.23 -8.20
N ASP A 95 2.22 7.64 -9.46
CA ASP A 95 3.32 7.40 -10.39
C ASP A 95 4.55 8.26 -10.04
N LEU A 96 5.71 7.61 -9.98
CA LEU A 96 6.98 8.27 -9.74
C LEU A 96 7.54 8.86 -11.04
N ARG A 97 7.97 10.11 -11.01
CA ARG A 97 8.50 10.81 -12.19
C ARG A 97 9.82 10.19 -12.65
N GLY A 98 9.72 9.44 -13.74
CA GLY A 98 10.82 8.73 -14.38
C GLY A 98 10.35 7.35 -14.83
N ARG A 99 11.28 6.51 -15.31
CA ARG A 99 10.96 5.10 -15.57
C ARG A 99 10.83 4.37 -14.24
N SER A 100 11.92 4.22 -13.49
CA SER A 100 11.95 3.72 -12.12
C SER A 100 12.93 4.52 -11.26
N ARG A 101 12.65 4.65 -9.96
CA ARG A 101 13.42 5.49 -9.03
C ARG A 101 13.70 4.78 -7.72
N ARG A 102 14.87 5.06 -7.15
CA ARG A 102 15.16 4.74 -5.74
C ARG A 102 14.69 5.92 -4.89
N ILE A 103 13.92 5.63 -3.87
CA ILE A 103 13.42 6.62 -2.93
C ILE A 103 14.42 6.74 -1.78
N ASP A 104 14.64 7.96 -1.32
CA ASP A 104 15.49 8.28 -0.17
C ASP A 104 14.62 8.49 1.07
N SER A 105 13.67 9.40 0.96
CA SER A 105 12.72 9.70 2.03
C SER A 105 11.39 10.19 1.46
N ILE A 106 10.36 10.10 2.29
CA ILE A 106 9.02 10.61 1.99
C ILE A 106 8.55 11.44 3.17
N GLU A 107 8.28 12.71 2.91
CA GLU A 107 7.61 13.59 3.86
C GLU A 107 6.10 13.52 3.65
N LEU A 108 5.38 13.30 4.75
CA LEU A 108 3.92 13.23 4.80
C LEU A 108 3.40 14.49 5.49
N ALA A 109 2.46 15.18 4.84
CA ALA A 109 1.75 16.32 5.43
C ALA A 109 0.35 15.89 5.87
N PHE A 110 0.10 16.00 7.17
CA PHE A 110 -1.16 15.66 7.81
C PHE A 110 -1.97 16.90 8.14
N GLY A 111 -3.28 16.79 7.92
CA GLY A 111 -4.24 17.80 8.32
C GLY A 111 -5.01 17.39 9.58
N ARG A 112 -5.82 18.30 10.10
CA ARG A 112 -6.84 17.91 11.09
C ARG A 112 -7.96 17.15 10.39
N LEU A 113 -8.35 16.03 10.99
CA LEU A 113 -9.66 15.47 10.75
C LEU A 113 -10.69 16.52 11.19
N GLY A 114 -11.45 17.07 10.23
CA GLY A 114 -12.60 17.90 10.56
C GLY A 114 -13.64 17.12 11.37
N HIS A 115 -14.69 17.77 11.87
CA HIS A 115 -15.82 17.11 12.54
C HIS A 115 -16.66 16.23 11.58
N HIS A 116 -16.04 15.44 10.70
CA HIS A 116 -16.73 14.39 9.98
C HIS A 116 -17.22 13.35 10.98
N ARG A 117 -18.46 12.91 10.78
CA ARG A 117 -19.32 12.24 11.77
C ARG A 117 -18.53 11.16 12.50
N ARG A 118 -18.48 11.31 13.83
CA ARG A 118 -18.00 10.30 14.77
C ARG A 118 -18.97 9.13 14.75
N ASP A 119 -18.93 8.32 13.70
CA ASP A 119 -19.69 7.10 13.70
C ASP A 119 -19.06 6.15 14.73
N ARG A 120 -19.92 5.73 15.64
CA ARG A 120 -19.65 5.17 16.96
C ARG A 120 -19.35 3.66 16.88
N ASP A 121 -18.96 3.19 15.70
CA ASP A 121 -18.90 1.78 15.29
C ASP A 121 -17.46 1.33 15.01
N HIS A 122 -16.50 1.85 15.78
CA HIS A 122 -15.07 1.67 15.54
C HIS A 122 -14.54 0.25 15.85
N ASP A 123 -15.36 -0.61 16.48
CA ASP A 123 -14.92 -1.94 16.94
C ASP A 123 -15.26 -3.09 15.97
N HIS A 124 -16.06 -2.87 14.92
CA HIS A 124 -16.58 -3.98 14.10
C HIS A 124 -15.89 -4.17 12.72
N TRP A 125 -14.81 -3.43 12.45
CA TRP A 125 -14.18 -3.33 11.11
C TRP A 125 -12.91 -4.18 10.91
N TYR A 126 -12.35 -4.79 11.96
CA TYR A 126 -11.11 -5.57 11.84
C TYR A 126 -11.26 -6.92 11.11
N ASP A 127 -12.47 -7.47 11.02
CA ASP A 127 -12.66 -8.86 10.59
C ASP A 127 -13.07 -9.04 9.12
N ARG A 128 -13.52 -7.99 8.41
CA ARG A 128 -14.20 -8.19 7.11
C ARG A 128 -13.25 -8.23 5.91
N ASP A 129 -12.13 -7.51 5.95
CA ASP A 129 -11.27 -7.30 4.77
C ASP A 129 -9.81 -7.78 4.94
N ALA A 130 -9.55 -8.62 5.97
CA ALA A 130 -8.24 -9.24 6.21
C ALA A 130 -7.75 -10.17 5.07
N HIS A 131 -8.57 -10.44 4.05
CA HIS A 131 -8.24 -11.33 2.93
C HIS A 131 -7.66 -10.62 1.68
N ALA A 132 -7.50 -9.29 1.70
CA ALA A 132 -6.97 -8.51 0.56
C ALA A 132 -5.51 -8.04 0.73
N TRP A 133 -4.81 -8.49 1.78
CA TRP A 133 -3.45 -8.03 2.11
C TRP A 133 -2.36 -8.92 1.47
N PRO A 134 -1.20 -8.36 1.08
CA PRO A 134 0.00 -9.13 0.75
C PRO A 134 0.44 -9.98 1.95
N SER A 135 0.80 -11.24 1.69
CA SER A 135 1.03 -12.28 2.70
C SER A 135 2.28 -12.13 3.58
N ASN A 136 3.14 -11.12 3.34
CA ASN A 136 4.37 -10.88 4.11
C ASN A 136 4.18 -9.93 5.32
N TRP A 137 2.93 -9.67 5.73
CA TRP A 137 2.54 -8.62 6.67
C TRP A 137 2.59 -8.98 8.18
N ASN A 138 2.67 -10.26 8.55
CA ASN A 138 2.17 -10.70 9.87
C ASN A 138 3.12 -10.56 11.09
N ASN A 139 4.40 -10.15 10.94
CA ASN A 139 5.36 -10.38 12.02
C ASN A 139 5.65 -9.19 12.96
N TRP A 140 4.93 -8.06 12.84
CA TRP A 140 5.24 -6.85 13.63
C TRP A 140 4.13 -6.43 14.63
N TYR A 141 3.10 -7.27 14.80
CA TYR A 141 1.82 -6.84 15.38
C TYR A 141 1.28 -7.71 16.53
N ASP A 142 2.12 -8.39 17.30
CA ASP A 142 1.67 -9.09 18.52
C ASP A 142 2.28 -8.45 19.78
N ASP A 143 1.67 -7.34 20.25
CA ASP A 143 1.77 -6.97 21.66
C ASP A 143 0.39 -6.57 22.19
N ARG A 144 -0.24 -7.53 22.88
CA ARG A 144 -1.62 -7.50 23.37
C ARG A 144 -1.79 -6.90 24.78
N ARG A 145 -0.77 -6.25 25.36
CA ARG A 145 -0.83 -5.80 26.77
C ARG A 145 -1.16 -4.32 27.03
N SER A 146 -1.22 -3.45 26.03
CA SER A 146 -1.38 -1.99 26.26
C SER A 146 -2.70 -1.36 25.80
N GLU A 147 -3.72 -2.13 25.43
CA GLU A 147 -4.88 -1.61 24.67
C GLU A 147 -5.73 -0.56 25.39
N ARG A 148 -5.79 -0.48 26.73
CA ARG A 148 -6.80 0.35 27.41
C ARG A 148 -6.61 1.89 27.35
N ARG A 149 -5.56 2.43 26.71
CA ARG A 149 -5.35 3.89 26.57
C ARG A 149 -4.88 4.37 25.18
N HIS A 150 -4.74 3.49 24.19
CA HIS A 150 -3.99 3.79 22.96
C HIS A 150 -4.77 3.72 21.63
N HIS A 151 -6.10 3.60 21.66
CA HIS A 151 -6.99 3.49 20.49
C HIS A 151 -7.06 4.71 19.55
N ARG A 152 -6.12 5.66 19.60
CA ARG A 152 -6.18 6.90 18.79
C ARG A 152 -4.97 7.14 17.89
N ARG A 153 -4.03 6.21 17.82
CA ARG A 153 -2.84 6.36 17.00
C ARG A 153 -3.06 5.63 15.69
N ALA A 154 -3.14 6.38 14.60
CA ALA A 154 -3.14 5.79 13.27
C ALA A 154 -1.74 5.26 12.95
N ILE A 155 -1.69 4.21 12.14
CA ILE A 155 -0.44 3.74 11.56
C ILE A 155 -0.51 4.05 10.08
N VAL A 156 0.53 4.66 9.54
CA VAL A 156 0.64 4.92 8.11
C VAL A 156 1.74 4.05 7.54
N LYS A 157 1.44 3.39 6.42
CA LYS A 157 2.35 2.54 5.68
C LYS A 157 2.52 3.06 4.28
N ILE A 158 3.72 2.92 3.74
CA ILE A 158 4.05 3.25 2.37
C ILE A 158 4.35 1.96 1.64
N ILE A 159 3.63 1.70 0.57
CA ILE A 159 3.85 0.56 -0.31
C ILE A 159 4.29 1.03 -1.69
N ALA A 160 5.15 0.28 -2.36
CA ALA A 160 5.66 0.63 -3.69
C ALA A 160 5.91 -0.60 -4.57
N GLU A 161 5.87 -0.41 -5.88
CA GLU A 161 6.16 -1.43 -6.91
C GLU A 161 6.99 -0.81 -8.05
#